data_AF-A0A5R9P078-F1
#
_entry.id   AF-A0A5R9P078-F1
#
_cell.length_a   1.000
_cell.length_b   1.000
_cell.length_c   1.000
_cell.angle_alpha   90.00
_cell.angle_beta   90.00
_cell.angle_gamma   90.00
#
_symmetry.space_group_name_H-M   'P 1'
#
loop_
_entity.id
_entity.type
_entity.pdbx_description
1 polymer ?
#
loop_
_entity_poly.entity_id
_entity_poly.type
_entity_poly.pdbx_seq_one_letter_code
_entity_poly.pdbx_strand_id
1 'polypeptide(L)' 'MAHQGNLSNDPLKSIVPPELTKEFLEWARDGGYDESYFNRWDSKSRALEELFMSELAEYQ' A
#
# COMPACT_ATOMS: atom_id res chain seq x y z
N MET A 1 31.92 14.44 -2.10
CA MET A 1 31.56 13.44 -1.08
C MET A 1 30.22 12.86 -1.49
N ALA A 2 30.21 11.63 -1.99
CA ALA A 2 28.98 10.95 -2.39
C ALA A 2 28.29 10.42 -1.12
N HIS A 3 27.13 10.97 -0.77
CA HIS A 3 26.24 10.37 0.22
C HIS A 3 25.17 9.60 -0.55
N GLN A 4 25.32 8.28 -0.49
CA GLN A 4 24.44 7.27 -1.02
C GLN A 4 22.99 7.44 -0.49
N GLY A 5 22.03 7.27 -1.40
CA GLY A 5 20.80 6.53 -1.13
C GLY A 5 19.77 7.16 -0.20
N ASN A 6 19.19 8.31 -0.57
CA ASN A 6 17.83 8.62 -0.10
C ASN A 6 16.84 7.83 -0.97
N LEU A 7 16.75 6.52 -0.74
CA LEU A 7 15.69 5.68 -1.30
C LEU A 7 14.37 6.12 -0.65
N SER A 8 13.72 7.10 -1.28
CA SER A 8 12.28 7.30 -1.33
C SER A 8 11.47 6.73 -0.16
N ASN A 9 11.72 7.18 1.07
CA ASN A 9 10.76 7.02 2.16
C ASN A 9 9.71 8.12 2.05
N ASP A 10 9.11 8.23 0.86
CA ASP A 10 7.94 9.07 0.65
C ASP A 10 6.78 8.37 1.36
N PRO A 11 6.24 8.94 2.45
CA PRO A 11 5.02 8.41 3.08
C PRO A 11 3.84 8.36 2.09
N LEU A 12 3.97 9.07 0.96
CA LEU A 12 2.99 9.23 -0.11
C LEU A 12 3.09 8.20 -1.24
N LYS A 13 4.16 7.40 -1.28
CA LYS A 13 4.34 6.39 -2.32
C LYS A 13 3.70 5.09 -1.86
N SER A 14 2.70 4.64 -2.60
CA SER A 14 2.08 3.33 -2.43
C SER A 14 3.15 2.24 -2.43
N ILE A 15 3.08 1.37 -1.44
CA ILE A 15 3.95 0.19 -1.37
C ILE A 15 3.38 -0.95 -2.21
N VAL A 16 2.07 -0.90 -2.50
CA VAL A 16 1.43 -1.83 -3.44
C VAL A 16 1.91 -1.50 -4.85
N PRO A 17 2.51 -2.45 -5.57
CA PRO A 17 2.91 -2.22 -6.96
C PRO A 17 1.67 -2.02 -7.84
N PRO A 18 1.81 -1.30 -8.97
CA PRO A 18 0.68 -0.97 -9.85
C PRO A 18 -0.03 -2.21 -10.42
N GLU A 19 0.69 -3.33 -10.57
CA GLU A 19 0.13 -4.60 -11.03
C GLU A 19 -0.83 -5.23 -10.00
N LEU A 20 -0.54 -5.06 -8.71
CA LEU A 20 -1.35 -5.57 -7.60
C LEU A 20 -2.37 -4.54 -7.10
N THR A 21 -2.38 -3.32 -7.64
CA THR A 21 -3.32 -2.27 -7.21
C THR A 21 -4.77 -2.73 -7.42
N LYS A 22 -5.05 -3.46 -8.49
CA LYS A 22 -6.40 -4.00 -8.72
C LYS A 22 -6.78 -5.04 -7.66
N GLU A 23 -5.89 -5.99 -7.39
CA GLU A 23 -6.10 -7.02 -6.36
C GLU A 23 -6.24 -6.41 -4.97
N PHE A 24 -5.43 -5.40 -4.66
CA PHE A 24 -5.54 -4.62 -3.43
C PHE A 24 -6.91 -3.96 -3.27
N LEU A 25 -7.43 -3.31 -4.33
CA LEU A 25 -8.76 -2.69 -4.29
C LEU A 25 -9.85 -3.74 -4.11
N GLU A 26 -9.74 -4.91 -4.75
CA GLU A 26 -10.68 -6.01 -4.58
C GLU A 26 -10.63 -6.61 -3.17
N TRP A 27 -9.43 -6.85 -2.63
CA TRP A 27 -9.21 -7.31 -1.25
C TRP A 27 -9.73 -6.31 -0.22
N ALA A 28 -9.42 -5.02 -0.40
CA ALA A 28 -9.87 -3.96 0.48
C ALA A 28 -11.40 -3.89 0.48
N ARG A 29 -12.02 -3.96 -0.71
CA ARG A 29 -13.47 -3.96 -0.87
C ARG A 29 -14.13 -5.17 -0.23
N ASP A 30 -13.54 -6.37 -0.35
CA ASP A 30 -14.02 -7.58 0.32
C ASP A 30 -13.94 -7.44 1.85
N GLY A 31 -12.86 -6.84 2.35
CA GLY A 31 -12.70 -6.47 3.76
C GLY A 31 -13.60 -5.32 4.25
N GLY A 32 -14.46 -4.76 3.39
CA GLY A 32 -15.39 -3.68 3.71
C GLY A 32 -14.78 -2.26 3.63
N TYR A 33 -13.58 -2.13 3.07
CA TYR A 33 -12.94 -0.85 2.80
C TYR A 33 -13.29 -0.38 1.38
N ASP A 34 -14.04 0.71 1.29
CA ASP A 34 -14.43 1.30 0.01
C ASP A 34 -13.35 2.24 -0.56
N GLU A 35 -13.32 2.40 -1.88
CA GLU A 35 -12.37 3.30 -2.55
C GLU A 35 -12.47 4.76 -2.08
N SER A 36 -13.64 5.15 -1.57
CA SER A 36 -13.88 6.45 -0.95
C SER A 36 -13.03 6.71 0.31
N TYR A 37 -12.50 5.66 0.94
CA TYR A 37 -11.58 5.75 2.08
C TYR A 37 -10.11 5.86 1.66
N PHE A 38 -9.77 5.61 0.39
CA PHE A 38 -8.40 5.76 -0.10
C PHE A 38 -8.05 7.23 -0.29
N ASN A 39 -7.74 7.85 0.84
CA ASN A 39 -7.09 9.15 0.85
C ASN A 39 -5.59 8.92 1.01
N ARG A 40 -4.81 9.38 0.03
CA ARG A 40 -3.32 9.35 0.04
C ARG A 40 -2.72 9.98 1.31
N TRP A 41 -3.46 10.85 1.98
CA TRP A 41 -3.04 11.55 3.19
C TRP A 41 -3.48 10.85 4.48
N ASP A 42 -4.30 9.81 4.40
CA ASP A 42 -4.82 9.11 5.56
C ASP A 42 -3.95 7.91 5.90
N SER A 43 -3.49 7.85 7.15
CA SER A 43 -2.64 6.77 7.65
C SER A 43 -3.31 5.39 7.55
N LYS A 44 -4.64 5.31 7.44
CA LYS A 44 -5.36 4.05 7.24
C LYS A 44 -5.12 3.45 5.86
N SER A 45 -4.99 4.28 4.82
CA SER A 45 -4.66 3.79 3.47
C SER A 45 -3.33 3.06 3.49
N ARG A 46 -2.32 3.63 4.16
CA ARG A 46 -0.99 3.02 4.32
C ARG A 46 -1.06 1.71 5.10
N ALA A 47 -1.79 1.69 6.21
CA ALA A 47 -1.94 0.48 7.02
C ALA A 47 -2.62 -0.67 6.23
N LEU A 48 -3.58 -0.34 5.35
CA LEU A 48 -4.20 -1.32 4.46
C LEU A 48 -3.23 -1.88 3.42
N GLU A 49 -2.43 -1.01 2.81
CA GLU A 49 -1.39 -1.43 1.87
C GLU A 49 -0.37 -2.35 2.55
N GLU A 50 0.02 -2.05 3.80
CA GLU A 50 0.95 -2.87 4.58
C GLU A 50 0.34 -4.22 4.95
N LEU A 51 -0.93 -4.21 5.37
CA LEU A 51 -1.66 -5.44 5.69
C LEU A 51 -1.80 -6.33 4.46
N PHE A 52 -2.19 -5.78 3.32
CA PHE A 52 -2.30 -6.51 2.06
C PHE A 52 -0.96 -7.12 1.61
N MET A 53 0.13 -6.35 1.68
CA MET A 53 1.47 -6.86 1.36
C MET A 53 1.91 -7.96 2.35
N SER A 54 1.57 -7.83 3.64
CA SER A 54 1.86 -8.84 4.65
C SER A 54 1.08 -10.13 4.39
N GLU A 55 -0.22 -10.04 4.10
CA GLU A 55 -1.03 -11.22 3.78
C GLU A 55 -0.55 -11.89 2.50
N LEU A 56 -0.20 -11.13 1.46
CA LEU A 56 0.40 -11.69 0.25
C LEU A 56 1.72 -12.41 0.51
N ALA A 57 2.55 -11.87 1.40
CA ALA A 57 3.82 -12.50 1.78
C ALA A 57 3.61 -13.78 2.61
N GLU A 58 2.56 -13.87 3.42
CA GLU A 58 2.21 -15.09 4.18
C GLU A 58 1.60 -16.19 3.30
N TYR A 59 1.01 -15.82 2.16
CA TYR A 59 0.39 -16.77 1.22
C TYR A 59 1.38 -17.35 0.18
N GLN A 60 2.64 -16.90 0.15
CA GLN A 60 3.72 -17.47 -0.69
C GLN A 60 4.56 -18.53 0.06
#